data_AF-A0A9N8E533-F1
#
_entry.id   AF-A0A9N8E533-F1
#
_cell.length_a   1.000
_cell.length_b   1.000
_cell.length_c   1.000
_cell.angle_alpha   90.00
_cell.angle_beta   90.00
_cell.angle_gamma   90.00
#
_symmetry.space_group_name_H-M   'P 1'
#
loop_
_entity.id
_entity.type
_entity.pdbx_description
1 polymer ?
#
loop_
_entity_poly.entity_id
_entity_poly.type
_entity_poly.pdbx_seq_one_letter_code
_entity_poly.pdbx_strand_id
1 'polypeptide(L)'
;MAKAWNDLGDDYAASSSVLIGDADCTADAKELCEKFEVRGYPTIQYFVDGALWEGEDYKGGRDYDSLKKFVEETLEVKCDPANPDDSDCSDKEKAYIEKMKAKSVDDRKKQLDRLDAMKDGKMKPELKQWLVQRLRILSSLTTGDEL
;
A
#
# COMPACT_ATOMS: atom_id res chain seq x y z
N MET A 1 -20.01 10.88 -2.20
CA MET A 1 -18.74 10.30 -1.72
C MET A 1 -18.67 10.29 -0.19
N ALA A 2 -18.99 11.39 0.51
CA ALA A 2 -18.95 11.44 2.00
C ALA A 2 -19.53 10.19 2.71
N LYS A 3 -20.73 9.72 2.33
CA LYS A 3 -21.29 8.48 2.90
C LYS A 3 -20.37 7.25 2.68
N ALA A 4 -19.94 7.03 1.44
CA ALA A 4 -19.07 5.89 1.09
C ALA A 4 -17.72 5.95 1.82
N TRP A 5 -17.18 7.14 2.04
CA TRP A 5 -15.93 7.34 2.80
C TRP A 5 -16.11 7.03 4.29
N ASN A 6 -17.23 7.48 4.88
CA ASN A 6 -17.54 7.18 6.28
C ASN A 6 -17.79 5.68 6.49
N ASP A 7 -18.58 5.05 5.61
CA ASP A 7 -18.83 3.60 5.67
C ASP A 7 -17.49 2.82 5.57
N LEU A 8 -16.57 3.27 4.71
CA LEU A 8 -15.23 2.67 4.61
C LEU A 8 -14.40 2.91 5.88
N GLY A 9 -14.45 4.11 6.45
CA GLY A 9 -13.76 4.41 7.71
C GLY A 9 -14.23 3.52 8.86
N ASP A 10 -15.54 3.31 8.97
CA ASP A 10 -16.14 2.45 9.99
C ASP A 10 -15.70 0.97 9.82
N ASP A 11 -15.68 0.47 8.58
CA ASP A 11 -15.23 -0.90 8.25
C ASP A 11 -13.78 -1.18 8.68
N TYR A 12 -12.90 -0.18 8.56
CA TYR A 12 -11.47 -0.31 8.85
C TYR A 12 -11.05 0.30 10.20
N ALA A 13 -12.01 0.75 11.03
CA ALA A 13 -11.72 1.40 12.31
C ALA A 13 -10.92 0.53 13.30
N ALA A 14 -11.06 -0.79 13.20
CA ALA A 14 -10.32 -1.77 14.01
C ALA A 14 -9.17 -2.46 13.25
N SER A 15 -8.87 -2.03 12.02
CA SER A 15 -7.80 -2.62 11.22
C SER A 15 -6.43 -2.29 11.82
N SER A 16 -5.56 -3.28 11.91
CA SER A 16 -4.16 -3.10 12.31
C SER A 16 -3.24 -2.75 11.13
N SER A 17 -3.74 -2.75 9.89
CA SER A 17 -2.93 -2.54 8.68
C SER A 17 -3.39 -1.38 7.80
N VAL A 18 -4.63 -0.91 7.96
CA VAL A 18 -5.22 0.17 7.16
C VAL A 18 -5.75 1.26 8.07
N LEU A 19 -5.39 2.50 7.78
CA LEU A 19 -5.98 3.69 8.37
C LEU A 19 -6.71 4.47 7.29
N ILE A 20 -7.99 4.76 7.53
CA ILE A 20 -8.79 5.68 6.72
C ILE A 20 -8.92 6.97 7.51
N GLY A 21 -8.48 8.10 6.94
CA GLY A 21 -8.49 9.39 7.61
C GLY A 21 -8.86 10.51 6.65
N ASP A 22 -9.41 11.59 7.20
CA ASP A 22 -9.66 12.84 6.51
C ASP A 22 -8.77 13.96 7.07
N ALA A 23 -8.53 14.97 6.24
CA ALA A 23 -7.72 16.13 6.57
C ALA A 23 -8.45 17.39 6.07
N ASP A 24 -8.77 18.31 6.98
CA ASP A 24 -9.40 19.58 6.62
C ASP A 24 -8.34 20.60 6.18
N CYS A 25 -8.13 20.64 4.86
CA CYS A 25 -7.22 21.57 4.21
C CYS A 25 -7.63 23.06 4.35
N THR A 26 -8.82 23.35 4.87
CA THR A 26 -9.29 24.71 5.14
C THR A 26 -9.06 25.16 6.58
N ALA A 27 -8.62 24.25 7.45
CA ALA A 27 -8.38 24.48 8.86
C ALA A 27 -6.94 24.11 9.25
N ASP A 28 -6.78 23.11 10.13
CA ASP A 28 -5.53 22.69 10.75
C ASP A 28 -4.60 21.90 9.82
N ALA A 29 -5.13 21.27 8.77
CA ALA A 29 -4.35 20.46 7.84
C ALA A 29 -3.84 21.23 6.61
N LYS A 30 -3.91 22.57 6.59
CA LYS A 30 -3.52 23.38 5.43
C LYS A 30 -2.10 23.09 4.93
N GLU A 31 -1.11 23.10 5.84
CA GLU A 31 0.30 22.84 5.49
C GLU A 31 0.51 21.42 4.93
N LEU A 32 -0.22 20.44 5.47
CA LEU A 32 -0.21 19.06 5.00
C LEU A 32 -0.72 18.98 3.56
N CYS A 33 -1.84 19.65 3.27
CA CYS A 33 -2.44 19.66 1.96
C CYS A 33 -1.60 20.40 0.91
N GLU A 34 -0.90 21.47 1.31
CA GLU A 34 0.09 22.13 0.44
C GLU A 34 1.28 21.21 0.14
N LYS A 35 1.82 20.53 1.16
CA LYS A 35 2.92 19.57 1.00
C LYS A 35 2.59 18.45 0.00
N PHE A 36 1.38 17.91 0.06
CA PHE A 36 0.93 16.83 -0.83
C PHE A 36 0.21 17.33 -2.09
N GLU A 37 0.38 18.61 -2.42
CA GLU A 37 -0.13 19.26 -3.62
C GLU A 37 -1.64 19.07 -3.87
N VAL A 38 -2.45 19.13 -2.81
CA VAL A 38 -3.92 19.06 -2.94
C VAL A 38 -4.44 20.35 -3.58
N ARG A 39 -4.90 20.26 -4.83
CA ARG A 39 -5.36 21.43 -5.62
C ARG A 39 -6.88 21.57 -5.73
N GLY A 40 -7.65 20.61 -5.22
CA GLY A 40 -9.10 20.64 -5.27
C GLY A 40 -9.72 19.58 -4.37
N TYR A 41 -10.95 19.83 -3.94
CA TYR A 41 -11.66 18.95 -3.01
C TYR A 41 -12.85 18.26 -3.68
N PRO A 42 -13.12 16.98 -3.39
CA PRO A 42 -12.28 16.08 -2.58
C PRO A 42 -11.13 15.46 -3.39
N THR A 43 -9.93 15.41 -2.81
CA THR A 43 -8.78 14.62 -3.32
C THR A 43 -8.57 13.42 -2.41
N ILE A 44 -8.34 12.25 -3.00
CA ILE A 44 -8.03 11.02 -2.27
C ILE A 44 -6.61 10.65 -2.67
N GLN A 45 -5.76 10.52 -1.66
CA GLN A 45 -4.41 9.99 -1.81
C GLN A 45 -4.26 8.76 -0.91
N TYR A 46 -3.38 7.85 -1.30
CA TYR A 46 -3.04 6.69 -0.51
C TYR A 46 -1.55 6.62 -0.29
N PHE A 47 -1.19 6.09 0.87
CA PHE A 47 0.17 5.95 1.34
C PHE A 47 0.39 4.50 1.68
N VAL A 48 1.62 4.04 1.48
CA VAL A 48 1.99 2.68 1.82
C VAL A 48 3.29 2.70 2.60
N ASP A 49 3.21 2.25 3.85
CA ASP A 49 4.40 2.07 4.68
C ASP A 49 5.45 1.20 3.96
N GLY A 50 6.69 1.65 4.02
CA GLY A 50 7.83 1.01 3.35
C GLY A 50 7.82 1.06 1.81
N ALA A 51 6.80 1.61 1.13
CA ALA A 51 6.75 1.62 -0.34
C ALA A 51 6.29 2.92 -1.00
N LEU A 52 5.41 3.73 -0.41
CA LEU A 52 4.88 4.97 -1.00
C LEU A 52 4.68 6.03 0.09
N TRP A 53 5.78 6.64 0.52
CA TRP A 53 5.77 7.69 1.55
C TRP A 53 5.43 9.08 1.01
N GLU A 54 5.66 9.33 -0.29
CA GLU A 54 5.32 10.60 -0.95
C GLU A 54 3.81 10.69 -1.30
N GLY A 55 3.08 9.59 -1.14
CA GLY A 55 1.66 9.50 -1.45
C GLY A 55 1.39 9.38 -2.95
N GLU A 56 0.26 8.75 -3.26
CA GLU A 56 -0.19 8.59 -4.64
C GLU A 56 -1.65 8.94 -4.78
N ASP A 57 -1.99 9.57 -5.90
CA ASP A 57 -3.38 9.90 -6.20
C ASP A 57 -4.21 8.64 -6.45
N TYR A 58 -5.33 8.52 -5.75
CA TYR A 58 -6.34 7.52 -6.08
C TYR A 58 -7.12 7.95 -7.32
N LYS A 59 -7.12 7.08 -8.35
CA LYS A 59 -7.79 7.31 -9.64
C LYS A 59 -8.95 6.35 -9.92
N GLY A 60 -9.36 5.53 -8.93
CA GLY A 60 -10.46 4.58 -9.07
C GLY A 60 -11.86 5.18 -8.84
N GLY A 61 -12.87 4.32 -8.81
CA GLY A 61 -14.26 4.69 -8.54
C GLY A 61 -14.45 5.20 -7.10
N ARG A 62 -15.36 6.16 -6.89
CA ARG A 62 -15.55 6.84 -5.59
C ARG A 62 -16.81 6.38 -4.85
N ASP A 63 -17.42 5.31 -5.31
CA ASP A 63 -18.39 4.51 -4.59
C ASP A 63 -17.70 3.57 -3.58
N TYR A 64 -18.48 3.08 -2.62
CA TYR A 64 -17.96 2.25 -1.52
C TYR A 64 -17.30 0.97 -2.03
N ASP A 65 -17.91 0.26 -2.98
CA ASP A 65 -17.38 -1.01 -3.49
C ASP A 65 -16.01 -0.82 -4.18
N SER A 66 -15.88 0.25 -4.96
CA SER A 66 -14.62 0.60 -5.64
C SER A 66 -13.50 1.00 -4.66
N LEU A 67 -13.85 1.71 -3.58
CA LEU A 67 -12.91 2.09 -2.53
C LEU A 67 -12.49 0.87 -1.71
N LYS A 68 -13.45 0.07 -1.26
CA LYS A 68 -13.21 -1.15 -0.48
C LYS A 68 -12.34 -2.14 -1.24
N LYS A 69 -12.66 -2.38 -2.52
CA LYS A 69 -11.83 -3.23 -3.39
C LYS A 69 -10.40 -2.71 -3.48
N PHE A 70 -10.20 -1.40 -3.63
CA PHE A 70 -8.86 -0.83 -3.67
C PHE A 70 -8.10 -1.05 -2.36
N VAL A 71 -8.76 -0.87 -1.21
CA VAL A 71 -8.17 -1.15 0.09
C VAL A 71 -7.75 -2.62 0.18
N GLU A 72 -8.66 -3.54 -0.12
CA GLU A 72 -8.42 -5.00 -0.04
C GLU A 72 -7.30 -5.47 -0.98
N GLU A 73 -7.20 -4.91 -2.18
CA GLU A 73 -6.21 -5.31 -3.19
C GLU A 73 -4.87 -4.60 -3.04
N THR A 74 -4.83 -3.39 -2.47
CA THR A 74 -3.63 -2.54 -2.51
C THR A 74 -3.11 -2.17 -1.13
N LEU A 75 -3.98 -1.85 -0.18
CA LEU A 75 -3.57 -1.24 1.09
C LEU A 75 -3.50 -2.25 2.23
N GLU A 76 -4.47 -3.16 2.31
CA GLU A 76 -4.60 -4.15 3.36
C GLU A 76 -3.46 -5.17 3.31
N VAL A 77 -2.86 -5.43 4.47
CA VAL A 77 -1.82 -6.45 4.60
C VAL A 77 -2.52 -7.75 5.03
N LYS A 78 -2.87 -8.57 4.03
CA LYS A 78 -3.48 -9.90 4.25
C LYS A 78 -2.46 -11.03 4.26
N CYS A 79 -1.34 -10.81 3.58
CA CYS A 79 -0.30 -11.80 3.39
C CYS A 79 0.82 -11.60 4.42
N ASP A 80 1.10 -12.64 5.21
CA ASP A 80 2.27 -12.72 6.08
C ASP A 80 3.36 -13.54 5.36
N PRO A 81 4.47 -12.92 4.91
CA PRO A 81 5.54 -13.64 4.25
C PRO A 81 6.22 -14.70 5.13
N ALA A 82 6.15 -14.57 6.46
CA ALA A 82 6.66 -15.58 7.39
C ALA A 82 5.77 -16.83 7.38
N ASN A 83 4.44 -16.65 7.35
CA ASN A 83 3.43 -17.72 7.36
C ASN A 83 2.47 -17.62 6.14
N PRO A 84 2.95 -17.87 4.91
CA PRO A 84 2.18 -17.63 3.69
C PRO A 84 1.01 -18.62 3.48
N ASP A 85 1.00 -19.74 4.19
CA ASP A 85 -0.08 -20.75 4.12
C ASP A 85 -1.21 -20.49 5.12
N ASP A 86 -0.90 -19.79 6.22
CA ASP A 86 -1.85 -19.44 7.29
C ASP A 86 -2.39 -18.00 7.15
N SER A 87 -2.02 -17.32 6.07
CA SER A 87 -2.43 -15.95 5.74
C SER A 87 -3.07 -15.88 4.35
N ASP A 88 -3.88 -14.85 4.12
CA ASP A 88 -4.65 -14.63 2.88
C ASP A 88 -3.75 -14.08 1.75
N CYS A 89 -2.61 -14.75 1.50
CA CYS A 89 -1.75 -14.47 0.35
C CYS A 89 -2.39 -14.97 -0.95
N SER A 90 -2.40 -14.15 -1.98
CA SER A 90 -2.75 -14.56 -3.34
C SER A 90 -1.70 -15.51 -3.93
N ASP A 91 -2.07 -16.29 -4.95
CA ASP A 91 -1.14 -17.20 -5.66
C ASP A 91 0.10 -16.46 -6.20
N LYS A 92 -0.08 -15.21 -6.64
CA LYS A 92 1.02 -14.36 -7.12
C LYS A 92 1.99 -14.00 -5.99
N GLU A 93 1.48 -13.67 -4.82
CA GLU A 93 2.28 -13.34 -3.64
C GLU A 93 3.03 -14.58 -3.14
N LYS A 94 2.34 -15.72 -3.01
CA LYS A 94 2.96 -17.01 -2.63
C LYS A 94 4.11 -17.39 -3.56
N ALA A 95 3.87 -17.34 -4.87
CA ALA A 95 4.92 -17.63 -5.86
C ALA A 95 6.11 -16.65 -5.76
N TYR A 96 5.84 -15.39 -5.43
CA TYR A 96 6.90 -14.40 -5.21
C TYR A 96 7.67 -14.66 -3.91
N ILE A 97 6.99 -14.98 -2.82
CA ILE A 97 7.57 -15.31 -1.52
C ILE A 97 8.52 -16.49 -1.65
N GLU A 98 8.08 -17.60 -2.24
CA GLU A 98 8.92 -18.80 -2.45
C GLU A 98 10.18 -18.47 -3.28
N LYS A 99 10.02 -17.67 -4.34
CA LYS A 99 11.14 -17.21 -5.15
C LYS A 99 12.14 -16.35 -4.37
N MET A 100 11.67 -15.52 -3.44
CA MET A 100 12.52 -14.64 -2.66
C MET A 100 13.13 -15.37 -1.45
N LYS A 101 12.43 -16.30 -0.80
CA LYS A 101 12.95 -17.18 0.25
C LYS A 101 14.08 -18.08 -0.25
N ALA A 102 14.00 -18.53 -1.50
CA ALA A 102 15.07 -19.31 -2.13
C ALA A 102 16.35 -18.50 -2.46
N LYS A 103 16.33 -17.17 -2.28
CA LYS A 103 17.48 -16.28 -2.53
C LYS A 103 18.17 -15.90 -1.23
N SER A 104 19.47 -15.62 -1.33
CA SER A 104 20.23 -15.07 -0.20
C SER A 104 19.65 -13.72 0.24
N VAL A 105 19.92 -13.35 1.50
CA VAL A 105 19.54 -12.04 2.05
C VAL A 105 20.13 -10.91 1.20
N ASP A 106 21.39 -11.04 0.75
CA ASP A 106 22.03 -10.06 -0.14
C ASP A 106 21.30 -9.89 -1.47
N ASP A 107 20.85 -10.99 -2.08
CA ASP A 107 20.09 -10.92 -3.34
C ASP A 107 18.70 -10.33 -3.14
N ARG A 108 18.07 -10.62 -1.99
CA ARG A 108 16.81 -9.99 -1.58
C ARG A 108 16.99 -8.49 -1.40
N LYS A 109 18.04 -8.05 -0.71
CA LYS A 109 18.38 -6.63 -0.52
C LYS A 109 18.61 -5.91 -1.85
N LYS A 110 19.40 -6.50 -2.77
CA LYS A 110 19.57 -5.94 -4.12
C LYS A 110 18.26 -5.83 -4.91
N GLN A 111 17.36 -6.81 -4.76
CA GLN A 111 16.04 -6.71 -5.37
C GLN A 111 15.19 -5.62 -4.70
N LEU A 112 15.28 -5.45 -3.37
CA LEU A 112 14.57 -4.41 -2.64
C LEU A 112 15.00 -3.03 -3.13
N ASP A 113 16.31 -2.76 -3.17
CA ASP A 113 16.86 -1.50 -3.66
C ASP A 113 16.43 -1.21 -5.11
N ARG A 114 16.44 -2.24 -5.97
CA ARG A 114 15.99 -2.12 -7.35
C ARG A 114 14.50 -1.75 -7.45
N LEU A 115 13.65 -2.40 -6.65
CA LEU A 115 12.21 -2.13 -6.67
C LEU A 115 11.90 -0.77 -6.06
N ASP A 116 12.64 -0.34 -5.04
CA ASP A 116 12.49 0.96 -4.40
C ASP A 116 12.83 2.07 -5.39
N ALA A 117 13.94 1.94 -6.13
CA ALA A 117 14.29 2.86 -7.21
C ALA A 117 13.27 2.87 -8.37
N MET A 118 12.38 1.88 -8.48
CA MET A 118 11.34 1.81 -9.50
C MET A 118 10.01 2.46 -9.06
N LYS A 119 9.76 2.67 -7.77
CA LYS A 119 8.42 3.05 -7.23
C LYS A 119 7.89 4.38 -7.77
N ASP A 120 8.79 5.32 -8.02
CA ASP A 120 8.48 6.66 -8.54
C ASP A 120 8.43 6.69 -10.08
N GLY A 121 8.69 5.56 -10.73
CA GLY A 121 8.60 5.43 -12.18
C GLY A 121 7.16 5.52 -12.69
N LYS A 122 6.99 6.11 -13.88
CA LYS A 122 5.69 6.09 -14.58
C LYS A 122 5.38 4.67 -15.04
N MET A 123 4.39 4.03 -14.43
CA MET A 123 3.92 2.69 -14.78
C MET A 123 2.39 2.60 -14.78
N LYS A 124 1.85 1.53 -15.37
CA LYS A 124 0.41 1.26 -15.31
C LYS A 124 -0.03 1.04 -13.85
N PRO A 125 -1.25 1.43 -13.45
CA PRO A 125 -1.73 1.28 -12.07
C PRO A 125 -1.55 -0.14 -11.50
N GLU A 126 -1.93 -1.16 -12.27
CA GLU A 126 -1.79 -2.57 -11.88
C GLU A 126 -0.33 -2.98 -11.63
N LEU A 127 0.62 -2.43 -12.42
CA LEU A 127 2.04 -2.69 -12.23
C LEU A 127 2.58 -1.99 -10.98
N LYS A 128 2.05 -0.80 -10.67
CA LYS A 128 2.41 -0.06 -9.45
C LYS A 128 1.90 -0.76 -8.20
N GLN A 129 0.64 -1.20 -8.22
CA GLN A 129 0.06 -2.02 -7.16
C GLN A 129 0.92 -3.27 -6.91
N TRP A 130 1.28 -3.99 -7.97
CA TRP A 130 2.13 -5.16 -7.85
C TRP A 130 3.55 -4.84 -7.34
N LEU A 131 4.14 -3.73 -7.78
CA LEU A 131 5.44 -3.28 -7.29
C LEU A 131 5.41 -3.01 -5.78
N VAL A 132 4.36 -2.34 -5.31
CA VAL A 132 4.13 -2.01 -3.90
C VAL A 132 3.94 -3.27 -3.05
N GLN A 133 3.13 -4.23 -3.49
CA GLN A 133 2.99 -5.53 -2.82
C GLN A 133 4.33 -6.25 -2.70
N ARG A 134 5.12 -6.26 -3.78
CA ARG A 134 6.45 -6.87 -3.78
C ARG A 134 7.44 -6.18 -2.85
N LEU A 135 7.39 -4.85 -2.76
CA LEU A 135 8.22 -4.07 -1.84
C LEU A 135 7.92 -4.44 -0.39
N ARG A 136 6.64 -4.50 0.00
CA ARG A 136 6.21 -4.91 1.34
C ARG A 136 6.67 -6.31 1.69
N ILE A 137 6.39 -7.29 0.82
CA ILE A 137 6.78 -8.70 1.03
C ILE A 137 8.29 -8.80 1.21
N LEU A 138 9.04 -8.16 0.33
CA LEU A 138 10.50 -8.25 0.33
C LEU A 138 11.14 -7.52 1.51
N SER A 139 10.57 -6.38 1.90
CA SER A 139 10.96 -5.65 3.11
C SER A 139 10.75 -6.53 4.34
N SER A 140 9.56 -7.11 4.51
CA SER A 140 9.24 -8.04 5.61
C SER A 140 10.18 -9.25 5.65
N LEU A 141 10.43 -9.90 4.51
CA LEU A 141 11.37 -11.04 4.43
C LEU A 141 12.82 -10.65 4.69
N THR A 142 13.23 -9.40 4.47
CA THR A 142 14.60 -8.95 4.71
C THR A 142 14.80 -8.58 6.19
N THR A 143 13.81 -7.92 6.80
CA THR A 143 13.85 -7.57 8.23
C THR A 143 13.68 -8.79 9.15
N GLY A 144 12.89 -9.79 8.74
CA GLY A 144 12.66 -11.00 9.53
C GLY A 144 13.86 -11.93 9.69
N ASP A 145 14.86 -11.84 8.80
CA ASP A 145 16.08 -12.67 8.85
C ASP A 145 17.23 -12.06 9.66
N GLU A 146 17.12 -10.77 10.03
CA GLU A 146 18.12 -10.06 10.85
C GLU A 146 17.88 -10.24 12.37
N LEU A 147 16.87 -11.02 12.78
CA LEU A 147 16.52 -11.38 14.16
C LEU A 147 16.81 -12.86 14.46
#